data_AF-A0AAW2UWW4-F1
#
_entry.id   AF-A0AAW2UWW4-F1
#
_cell.length_a   1.000
_cell.length_b   1.000
_cell.length_c   1.000
_cell.angle_alpha   90.00
_cell.angle_beta   90.00
_cell.angle_gamma   90.00
#
_symmetry.space_group_name_H-M   'P 1'
#
loop_
_entity.id
_entity.type
_entity.pdbx_description
1 polymer ?
#
loop_
_entity_poly.entity_id
_entity_poly.type
_entity_poly.pdbx_seq_one_letter_code
_entity_poly.pdbx_strand_id
1 'polypeptide(L)'
;MDIFQLFAAQLAILIAPEEEGQKAAAVEEATQILVVLEDAFTKCSKGRKFFGGDRISYLDIALGSFLAWGRVIQKMYGLSLLDECKTPKLLQWAQHFCADAAVQDVLPETDKLMEFAEAFVAAKLGKPASG
;
A
#
# COMPACT_ATOMS: atom_id res chain seq x y z
N MET A 1 -7.80 7.33 12.64
CA MET A 1 -6.74 7.31 11.62
C MET A 1 -7.40 7.45 10.27
N ASP A 2 -6.93 8.39 9.48
CA ASP A 2 -7.54 8.68 8.19
C ASP A 2 -6.81 7.88 7.10
N ILE A 3 -7.55 7.13 6.29
CA ILE A 3 -6.99 6.32 5.20
C ILE A 3 -6.30 7.21 4.16
N PHE A 4 -6.67 8.48 4.09
CA PHE A 4 -5.99 9.48 3.27
C PHE A 4 -4.54 9.75 3.72
N GLN A 5 -4.18 9.48 4.98
CA GLN A 5 -2.79 9.58 5.45
C GLN A 5 -1.92 8.47 4.87
N LEU A 6 -2.45 7.26 4.71
CA LEU A 6 -1.71 6.16 4.05
C LEU A 6 -1.42 6.51 2.59
N PHE A 7 -2.37 7.12 1.90
CA PHE A 7 -2.17 7.61 0.54
C PHE A 7 -1.11 8.71 0.47
N ALA A 8 -1.17 9.69 1.37
CA ALA A 8 -0.16 10.75 1.43
C ALA A 8 1.24 10.19 1.67
N ALA A 9 1.38 9.22 2.59
CA ALA A 9 2.65 8.55 2.86
C ALA A 9 3.14 7.75 1.65
N GLN A 10 2.27 6.98 0.97
CA GLN A 10 2.62 6.26 -0.26
C GLN A 10 3.09 7.20 -1.38
N LEU A 11 2.37 8.31 -1.59
CA LEU A 11 2.77 9.33 -2.56
C LEU A 11 4.14 9.92 -2.20
N ALA A 12 4.36 10.25 -0.92
CA ALA A 12 5.63 10.78 -0.44
C ALA A 12 6.78 9.80 -0.67
N ILE A 13 6.61 8.50 -0.41
CA ILE A 13 7.63 7.48 -0.71
C ILE A 13 7.95 7.46 -2.22
N LEU A 14 6.92 7.56 -3.06
CA LEU A 14 7.05 7.51 -4.51
C LEU A 14 7.79 8.72 -5.09
N ILE A 15 7.52 9.93 -4.63
CA ILE A 15 8.10 11.15 -5.22
C ILE A 15 9.26 11.74 -4.43
N ALA A 16 9.58 11.24 -3.24
CA ALA A 16 10.69 11.77 -2.46
C ALA A 16 12.02 11.55 -3.23
N PRO A 17 12.85 12.60 -3.39
CA PRO A 17 14.20 12.44 -3.91
C PRO A 17 15.00 11.51 -2.98
N GLU A 18 16.07 10.93 -3.51
CA GLU A 18 16.97 10.07 -2.71
C GLU A 18 17.83 10.86 -1.70
N GLU A 19 17.69 12.19 -1.65
CA GLU A 19 18.41 13.05 -0.70
C GLU A 19 17.93 12.87 0.76
N GLU A 20 18.90 12.92 1.67
CA GLU A 20 18.84 13.04 3.14
C GLU A 20 17.51 12.63 3.81
N GLY A 21 17.16 11.35 3.70
CA GLY A 21 16.25 10.69 4.64
C GLY A 21 14.76 10.97 4.49
N GLN A 22 14.32 11.84 3.56
CA GLN A 22 12.90 12.12 3.35
C GLN A 22 12.10 10.87 2.98
N LYS A 23 12.64 10.04 2.08
CA LYS A 23 12.03 8.76 1.72
C LYS A 23 11.97 7.81 2.92
N ALA A 24 13.03 7.73 3.72
CA ALA A 24 13.06 6.90 4.91
C ALA A 24 12.01 7.33 5.95
N ALA A 25 11.84 8.64 6.16
CA ALA A 25 10.80 9.18 7.03
C ALA A 25 9.39 8.84 6.54
N ALA A 26 9.15 8.94 5.22
CA ALA A 26 7.86 8.55 4.63
C ALA A 26 7.59 7.05 4.75
N VAL A 27 8.63 6.19 4.62
CA VAL A 27 8.52 4.75 4.87
C VAL A 27 8.20 4.45 6.33
N GLU A 28 8.85 5.15 7.26
CA GLU A 28 8.57 5.02 8.69
C GLU A 28 7.13 5.42 9.01
N GLU A 29 6.66 6.55 8.49
CA GLU A 29 5.29 7.03 8.66
C GLU A 29 4.28 6.01 8.11
N ALA A 30 4.47 5.53 6.87
CA ALA A 30 3.62 4.49 6.29
C ALA A 30 3.60 3.21 7.15
N THR A 31 4.76 2.80 7.67
CA THR A 31 4.88 1.63 8.56
C THR A 31 4.11 1.83 9.86
N GLN A 32 4.22 2.99 10.50
CA GLN A 32 3.49 3.31 11.73
C GLN A 32 1.97 3.32 11.48
N ILE A 33 1.52 3.89 10.36
CA ILE A 33 0.11 3.85 9.94
C ILE A 33 -0.35 2.41 9.76
N LEU A 34 0.42 1.56 9.08
CA LEU A 34 0.05 0.16 8.88
C LEU A 34 -0.01 -0.63 10.20
N VAL A 35 0.86 -0.35 11.17
CA VAL A 35 0.79 -0.94 12.52
C VAL A 35 -0.47 -0.52 13.26
N VAL A 36 -0.89 0.75 13.15
CA VAL A 36 -2.17 1.20 13.74
C VAL A 36 -3.35 0.55 13.02
N LEU A 37 -3.28 0.32 11.70
CA LEU A 37 -4.31 -0.39 10.95
C LEU A 37 -4.37 -1.87 11.35
N GLU A 38 -3.24 -2.50 11.65
CA GLU A 38 -3.16 -3.89 12.12
C GLU A 38 -3.91 -4.08 13.45
N ASP A 39 -3.71 -3.14 14.40
CA ASP A 39 -4.45 -3.13 15.67
C ASP A 39 -5.95 -2.89 15.45
N ALA A 40 -6.30 -1.93 14.59
CA ALA A 40 -7.70 -1.68 14.23
C ALA A 40 -8.34 -2.90 13.57
N PHE A 41 -7.65 -3.55 12.62
CA PHE A 41 -8.11 -4.77 11.96
C PHE A 41 -8.31 -5.89 12.97
N THR A 42 -7.37 -6.08 13.89
CA THR A 42 -7.48 -7.07 14.96
C THR A 42 -8.76 -6.89 15.78
N LYS A 43 -9.05 -5.65 16.19
CA LYS A 43 -10.22 -5.32 17.02
C LYS A 43 -11.54 -5.43 16.25
N CYS A 44 -11.55 -4.94 15.02
CA CYS A 44 -12.77 -4.84 14.21
C CYS A 44 -13.16 -6.16 13.54
N SER A 45 -12.20 -6.92 13.01
CA SER A 45 -12.46 -8.17 12.27
C SER A 45 -12.95 -9.30 13.17
N LYS A 46 -12.64 -9.26 14.47
CA LYS A 46 -12.91 -10.34 15.43
C LYS A 46 -12.37 -11.70 14.95
N GLY A 47 -11.20 -11.68 14.28
CA GLY A 47 -10.55 -12.88 13.75
C GLY A 47 -11.16 -13.41 12.44
N ARG A 48 -12.00 -12.62 11.76
CA ARG A 48 -12.52 -12.94 10.43
C ARG A 48 -11.62 -12.38 9.33
N LYS A 49 -11.92 -12.74 8.08
CA LYS A 49 -11.09 -12.45 6.90
C LYS A 49 -11.00 -10.96 6.58
N PHE A 50 -12.06 -10.22 6.86
CA PHE A 50 -12.25 -8.84 6.45
C PHE A 50 -12.69 -7.96 7.62
N PHE A 51 -12.59 -6.63 7.46
CA PHE A 51 -13.23 -5.69 8.38
C PHE A 51 -14.76 -5.90 8.44
N GLY A 52 -15.35 -6.33 7.32
CA GLY A 52 -16.76 -6.75 7.22
C GLY A 52 -17.08 -8.14 7.78
N GLY A 53 -16.11 -8.82 8.40
CA GLY A 53 -16.26 -10.21 8.81
C GLY A 53 -15.91 -11.17 7.67
N ASP A 54 -16.92 -11.79 7.08
CA ASP A 54 -16.75 -12.81 6.03
C ASP A 54 -16.80 -12.24 4.61
N ARG A 55 -17.25 -11.00 4.47
CA ARG A 55 -17.40 -10.33 3.18
C ARG A 55 -16.65 -9.01 3.21
N ILE A 56 -16.17 -8.60 2.04
CA ILE A 56 -15.58 -7.29 1.82
C ILE A 56 -16.58 -6.20 2.25
N SER A 57 -16.12 -5.29 3.09
CA SER A 57 -16.85 -4.08 3.50
C SER A 57 -16.27 -2.83 2.84
N TYR A 58 -16.88 -1.68 3.13
CA TYR A 58 -16.36 -0.38 2.74
C TYR A 58 -14.90 -0.16 3.17
N LEU A 59 -14.54 -0.55 4.40
CA LEU A 59 -13.17 -0.37 4.90
C LEU A 59 -12.18 -1.26 4.15
N ASP A 60 -12.59 -2.48 3.79
CA ASP A 60 -11.76 -3.39 3.00
C ASP A 60 -11.52 -2.82 1.60
N ILE A 61 -12.54 -2.26 0.96
CA ILE A 61 -12.40 -1.61 -0.36
C ILE A 61 -11.48 -0.40 -0.26
N ALA A 62 -11.70 0.45 0.74
CA ALA A 62 -10.90 1.65 0.95
C ALA A 62 -9.42 1.28 1.12
N LEU A 63 -9.10 0.35 2.03
CA LEU A 63 -7.72 -0.09 2.24
C LEU A 63 -7.15 -0.84 1.03
N GLY A 64 -7.96 -1.69 0.42
CA GLY A 64 -7.58 -2.54 -0.71
C GLY A 64 -7.24 -1.75 -1.97
N SER A 65 -7.86 -0.58 -2.17
CA SER A 65 -7.54 0.34 -3.27
C SER A 65 -6.08 0.82 -3.25
N PHE A 66 -5.42 0.79 -2.08
CA PHE A 66 -4.02 1.20 -1.90
C PHE A 66 -3.01 0.06 -2.03
N LEU A 67 -3.45 -1.21 -2.10
CA LEU A 67 -2.56 -2.37 -2.16
C LEU A 67 -1.72 -2.40 -3.43
N ALA A 68 -2.31 -2.06 -4.57
CA ALA A 68 -1.59 -2.05 -5.84
C ALA A 68 -0.44 -1.03 -5.83
N TRP A 69 -0.69 0.18 -5.31
CA TRP A 69 0.34 1.20 -5.12
C TRP A 69 1.41 0.79 -4.12
N GLY A 70 1.03 0.12 -3.03
CA GLY A 70 1.97 -0.45 -2.07
C GLY A 70 2.93 -1.45 -2.73
N ARG A 71 2.43 -2.33 -3.61
CA ARG A 71 3.26 -3.28 -4.38
C ARG A 71 4.23 -2.59 -5.32
N VAL A 72 3.78 -1.55 -6.01
CA VAL A 72 4.64 -0.73 -6.88
C VAL A 72 5.78 -0.11 -6.08
N ILE A 73 5.48 0.53 -4.95
CA ILE A 73 6.47 1.15 -4.07
C ILE A 73 7.50 0.12 -3.57
N GLN A 74 7.03 -1.05 -3.11
CA GLN A 74 7.90 -2.14 -2.66
C GLN A 74 8.84 -2.61 -3.78
N LYS A 75 8.32 -2.77 -5.01
CA LYS A 75 9.12 -3.21 -6.17
C LYS A 75 10.11 -2.14 -6.63
N MET A 76 9.70 -0.88 -6.72
CA MET A 76 10.55 0.22 -7.20
C MET A 76 11.72 0.53 -6.25
N TYR A 77 11.52 0.40 -4.94
CA TYR A 77 12.52 0.82 -3.93
C TYR A 77 13.05 -0.32 -3.06
N GLY A 78 12.69 -1.57 -3.36
CA GLY A 78 13.13 -2.73 -2.58
C GLY A 78 12.67 -2.70 -1.11
N LEU A 79 11.44 -2.23 -0.86
CA LEU A 79 10.88 -2.06 0.47
C LEU A 79 9.91 -3.20 0.84
N SER A 80 9.60 -3.33 2.13
CA SER A 80 8.50 -4.15 2.65
C SER A 80 7.61 -3.30 3.55
N LEU A 81 6.36 -3.08 3.14
CA LEU A 81 5.37 -2.28 3.88
C LEU A 81 4.42 -3.18 4.69
N LEU A 82 3.96 -4.29 4.08
CA LEU A 82 3.25 -5.35 4.81
C LEU A 82 4.26 -6.43 5.19
N ASP A 83 4.52 -6.54 6.48
CA ASP A 83 5.61 -7.32 7.04
C ASP A 83 5.07 -8.36 8.02
N GLU A 84 5.63 -9.57 8.01
CA GLU A 84 5.18 -10.69 8.84
C GLU A 84 5.35 -10.41 10.34
N CYS A 85 6.33 -9.59 10.73
CA CYS A 85 6.56 -9.27 12.14
C CYS A 85 5.66 -8.14 12.63
N LYS A 86 5.43 -7.11 11.80
CA LYS A 86 4.70 -5.90 12.20
C LYS A 86 3.22 -5.91 11.86
N THR A 87 2.85 -6.48 10.71
CA THR A 87 1.49 -6.43 10.16
C THR A 87 1.00 -7.79 9.63
N PRO A 88 1.13 -8.88 10.42
CA PRO A 88 0.83 -10.24 9.96
C PRO A 88 -0.62 -10.46 9.54
N LYS A 89 -1.59 -9.84 10.21
CA LYS A 89 -3.01 -10.04 9.88
C LYS A 89 -3.44 -9.21 8.69
N LEU A 90 -2.90 -8.00 8.52
CA LEU A 90 -3.07 -7.23 7.30
C LEU A 90 -2.41 -7.92 6.11
N LEU A 91 -1.27 -8.60 6.30
CA LEU A 91 -0.66 -9.41 5.26
C LEU A 91 -1.61 -10.54 4.82
N GLN A 92 -2.19 -11.29 5.77
CA GLN A 92 -3.18 -12.33 5.46
C GLN A 92 -4.47 -11.74 4.85
N TRP A 93 -4.95 -10.62 5.37
CA TRP A 93 -6.09 -9.90 4.82
C TRP A 93 -5.84 -9.50 3.37
N ALA A 94 -4.65 -8.98 3.03
CA ALA A 94 -4.32 -8.60 1.66
C ALA A 94 -4.35 -9.81 0.71
N GLN A 95 -3.92 -10.98 1.16
CA GLN A 95 -4.04 -12.23 0.38
C GLN A 95 -5.51 -12.60 0.15
N HIS A 96 -6.35 -12.53 1.20
CA HIS A 96 -7.78 -12.80 1.07
C HIS A 96 -8.49 -11.78 0.17
N PHE A 97 -8.17 -10.50 0.30
CA PHE A 97 -8.76 -9.42 -0.49
C PHE A 97 -8.43 -9.59 -1.97
N CYS A 98 -7.17 -9.85 -2.32
CA CYS A 98 -6.77 -10.03 -3.72
C CYS A 98 -7.31 -11.30 -4.36
N ALA A 99 -7.60 -12.34 -3.56
CA ALA A 99 -8.17 -13.60 -4.03
C ALA A 99 -9.71 -13.58 -4.11
N ASP A 100 -10.37 -12.52 -3.63
CA ASP A 100 -11.83 -12.41 -3.72
C ASP A 100 -12.27 -12.21 -5.17
N ALA A 101 -13.36 -12.89 -5.55
CA ALA A 101 -13.88 -12.86 -6.92
C ALA A 101 -14.26 -11.45 -7.39
N ALA A 102 -14.62 -10.54 -6.48
CA ALA A 102 -14.91 -9.14 -6.82
C ALA A 102 -13.66 -8.29 -7.09
N VAL A 103 -12.47 -8.79 -6.74
CA VAL A 103 -11.22 -8.01 -6.70
C VAL A 103 -10.18 -8.54 -7.70
N GLN A 104 -10.08 -9.86 -7.85
CA GLN A 104 -9.00 -10.52 -8.60
C GLN A 104 -8.81 -9.98 -10.03
N ASP A 105 -9.89 -9.57 -10.69
CA ASP A 105 -9.89 -9.12 -12.10
C ASP A 105 -9.84 -7.59 -12.26
N VAL A 106 -9.96 -6.82 -11.16
CA VAL A 106 -10.02 -5.34 -11.20
C VAL A 106 -8.78 -4.67 -10.62
N LEU A 107 -7.97 -5.38 -9.84
CA LEU A 107 -6.70 -4.84 -9.38
C LEU A 107 -5.76 -4.65 -10.58
N PRO A 108 -5.17 -3.45 -10.74
CA PRO A 108 -4.24 -3.22 -11.82
C PRO A 108 -3.02 -4.13 -11.66
N GLU A 109 -2.54 -4.64 -12.78
CA GLU A 109 -1.28 -5.37 -12.84
C GLU A 109 -0.15 -4.49 -12.34
N THR A 110 0.62 -5.00 -11.37
CA THR A 110 1.69 -4.22 -10.70
C THR A 110 2.66 -3.61 -11.69
N ASP A 111 3.02 -4.33 -12.76
CA ASP A 111 4.02 -3.88 -13.73
C ASP A 111 3.50 -2.73 -14.59
N LYS A 112 2.24 -2.79 -15.05
CA LYS A 112 1.61 -1.67 -15.76
C LYS A 112 1.46 -0.43 -14.88
N LEU A 113 1.11 -0.62 -13.61
CA LEU A 113 1.01 0.49 -12.66
C LEU A 113 2.38 1.09 -12.34
N MET A 114 3.42 0.24 -12.31
CA MET A 114 4.81 0.66 -12.11
C MET A 114 5.34 1.49 -13.29
N GLU A 115 5.07 1.11 -14.53
CA GLU A 115 5.41 1.93 -15.72
C GLU A 115 4.83 3.34 -15.62
N PHE A 116 3.55 3.44 -15.23
CA PHE A 116 2.91 4.73 -14.98
C PHE A 116 3.61 5.50 -13.84
N ALA A 117 3.94 4.81 -12.75
CA ALA A 117 4.59 5.40 -11.58
C ALA A 117 5.99 5.93 -11.93
N GLU A 118 6.79 5.18 -12.69
CA GLU A 118 8.11 5.60 -13.17
C GLU A 118 8.03 6.85 -14.05
N ALA A 119 7.09 6.87 -15.02
CA ALA A 119 6.85 8.05 -15.85
C ALA A 119 6.41 9.27 -15.01
N PHE A 120 5.53 9.05 -14.03
CA PHE A 120 5.08 10.08 -13.11
C PHE A 120 6.24 10.64 -12.26
N VAL A 121 7.07 9.76 -11.70
CA VAL A 121 8.25 10.15 -10.90
C VAL A 121 9.26 10.92 -11.74
N ALA A 122 9.56 10.46 -12.96
CA ALA A 122 10.45 11.16 -13.89
C ALA A 122 9.95 12.57 -14.19
N ALA A 123 8.66 12.73 -14.49
CA ALA A 123 8.03 14.02 -14.73
C ALA A 123 8.04 14.93 -13.49
N LYS A 124 7.86 14.37 -12.29
CA LYS A 124 7.85 15.14 -11.03
C LYS A 124 9.24 15.56 -10.55
N LEU A 125 10.24 14.70 -10.76
CA LEU A 125 11.62 14.93 -10.32
C LEU A 125 12.51 15.56 -11.40
N GLY A 126 11.98 15.80 -12.60
CA GLY A 126 12.74 16.42 -13.69
C GLY A 126 13.86 15.54 -14.25
N LYS A 127 13.82 14.21 -14.04
CA LYS A 127 14.74 13.28 -14.70
C LYS A 127 14.25 13.06 -16.15
N PRO A 128 15.10 13.24 -17.18
CA PRO A 128 14.69 12.98 -18.56
C PRO A 128 14.33 11.50 -18.73
N ALA A 129 13.28 11.23 -19.50
CA ALA A 129 12.86 9.88 -19.84
C ALA A 129 14.03 9.15 -20.52
N SER A 130 14.45 8.03 -19.94
CA SER A 130 15.40 7.11 -20.58
C SER A 130 14.72 6.55 -21.84
N GLY A 131 15.16 7.02 -23.01
CA GLY A 131 14.75 6.48 -24.30
C GLY A 131 15.42 5.15 -24.63
#